data_AF-A0A1J1ISS3-F1
#
_entry.id   AF-A0A1J1ISS3-F1
#
_cell.length_a   1.000
_cell.length_b   1.000
_cell.length_c   1.000
_cell.angle_alpha   90.00
_cell.angle_beta   90.00
_cell.angle_gamma   90.00
#
_symmetry.space_group_name_H-M   'P 1'
#
loop_
_entity.id
_entity.type
_entity.pdbx_description
1 polymer ?
#
loop_
_entity_poly.entity_id
_entity_poly.type
_entity_poly.pdbx_seq_one_letter_code
_entity_poly.pdbx_strand_id
1 'polypeptide(L)'
;MVDKSNKGEEFNDNINKNDSLKASESSSSFRVPPHCLRCKMHGLEIQLKGHKRYCQYIMCKCNKCEETLKRQRIMAQKIAQRRAEELDKAQGVPLKDFKPKTKPNTEIEDLKKNAENLRETFNFTYETLPFIFAIIRANKGDIAKSLAVIQEGHDLVYEKSQDNTFVDFDFEIFD
;
A
#
# COMPACT_ATOMS: atom_id res chain seq x y z
N MET A 1 -18.87 13.94 -57.32
CA MET A 1 -19.16 12.68 -56.62
C MET A 1 -19.89 13.00 -55.33
N VAL A 2 -21.13 12.54 -55.23
CA VAL A 2 -21.92 12.51 -53.99
C VAL A 2 -21.45 11.29 -53.19
N ASP A 3 -21.29 11.43 -51.87
CA ASP A 3 -21.71 10.47 -50.83
C ASP A 3 -21.44 11.14 -49.45
N LYS A 4 -22.46 11.55 -48.66
CA LYS A 4 -23.31 10.75 -47.74
C LYS A 4 -22.47 10.12 -46.62
N SER A 5 -22.69 10.25 -45.30
CA SER A 5 -23.78 10.71 -44.42
C SER A 5 -23.12 10.90 -43.02
N ASN A 6 -23.23 12.02 -42.33
CA ASN A 6 -24.25 12.44 -41.37
C ASN A 6 -24.66 11.45 -40.25
N LYS A 7 -24.58 11.98 -39.01
CA LYS A 7 -25.31 11.69 -37.76
C LYS A 7 -24.74 10.70 -36.72
N GLY A 8 -24.56 11.26 -35.52
CA GLY A 8 -24.44 10.60 -34.22
C GLY A 8 -23.72 11.54 -33.26
N GLU A 9 -24.27 12.05 -32.17
CA GLU A 9 -25.63 12.14 -31.62
C GLU A 9 -25.51 13.23 -30.54
N GLU A 10 -26.58 13.98 -30.34
CA GLU A 10 -26.61 15.26 -29.63
C GLU A 10 -26.22 15.12 -28.14
N PHE A 11 -25.26 15.95 -27.73
CA PHE A 11 -24.86 16.16 -26.34
C PHE A 11 -25.99 16.94 -25.63
N ASN A 12 -26.81 16.24 -24.86
CA ASN A 12 -27.93 16.86 -24.14
C ASN A 12 -27.54 17.06 -22.67
N ASP A 13 -27.01 18.24 -22.38
CA ASP A 13 -26.82 18.74 -21.02
C ASP A 13 -28.18 19.11 -20.42
N ASN A 14 -28.71 18.26 -19.54
CA ASN A 14 -29.88 18.60 -18.74
C ASN A 14 -29.52 18.59 -17.25
N ILE A 15 -28.96 19.71 -16.82
CA ILE A 15 -28.84 20.10 -15.41
C ILE A 15 -30.21 20.64 -14.99
N ASN A 16 -30.91 19.94 -14.09
CA ASN A 16 -31.93 20.62 -13.28
C ASN A 16 -32.11 20.03 -11.87
N LYS A 17 -31.66 20.87 -10.92
CA LYS A 17 -32.24 21.27 -9.63
C LYS A 17 -32.69 20.23 -8.61
N ASN A 18 -32.17 20.49 -7.40
CA ASN A 18 -32.62 20.05 -6.09
C ASN A 18 -34.14 20.10 -5.93
N ASP A 19 -34.72 19.08 -5.31
CA ASP A 19 -35.88 19.26 -4.44
C ASP A 19 -35.78 18.37 -3.21
N SER A 20 -35.92 19.02 -2.06
CA SER A 20 -36.00 18.41 -0.73
C SER A 20 -37.45 18.09 -0.43
N LEU A 21 -37.79 16.82 -0.20
CA LEU A 21 -39.06 16.43 0.42
C LEU A 21 -38.82 15.33 1.48
N LYS A 22 -39.35 15.61 2.68
CA LYS A 22 -39.28 14.82 3.92
C LYS A 22 -40.37 13.75 3.98
N ALA A 23 -40.00 12.62 4.61
CA ALA A 23 -40.75 11.74 5.53
C ALA A 23 -42.10 11.11 5.12
N SER A 24 -42.18 9.75 5.11
CA SER A 24 -42.85 8.94 6.18
C SER A 24 -43.04 7.45 5.78
N GLU A 25 -42.76 6.59 6.77
CA GLU A 25 -43.14 5.21 7.10
C GLU A 25 -43.51 4.10 6.09
N SER A 26 -42.82 2.95 6.29
CA SER A 26 -43.13 1.57 5.90
C SER A 26 -43.17 1.23 4.41
N SER A 27 -41.99 1.16 3.78
CA SER A 27 -41.82 0.45 2.51
C SER A 27 -40.80 -0.65 2.66
N SER A 28 -41.19 -1.88 2.31
CA SER A 28 -40.28 -2.97 1.96
C SER A 28 -39.07 -2.39 1.23
N SER A 29 -37.88 -2.48 1.83
CA SER A 29 -36.68 -1.84 1.32
C SER A 29 -36.42 -2.30 -0.12
N PHE A 30 -36.89 -1.52 -1.09
CA PHE A 30 -36.48 -1.63 -2.47
C PHE A 30 -35.00 -1.25 -2.48
N ARG A 31 -34.13 -2.25 -2.32
CA ARG A 31 -32.68 -2.01 -2.40
C ARG A 31 -32.40 -1.51 -3.80
N VAL A 32 -32.14 -0.21 -3.91
CA VAL A 32 -31.73 0.41 -5.18
C VAL A 32 -30.57 -0.41 -5.75
N PRO A 33 -30.69 -0.95 -6.97
CA PRO A 33 -29.63 -1.74 -7.56
C PRO A 33 -28.33 -0.94 -7.63
N PRO A 34 -27.19 -1.52 -7.21
CA PRO A 34 -25.94 -0.78 -7.18
C PRO A 34 -25.44 -0.47 -8.59
N HIS A 35 -24.80 0.68 -8.75
CA HIS A 35 -24.08 1.06 -9.96
C HIS A 35 -22.64 0.52 -9.95
N CYS A 36 -22.07 0.35 -11.13
CA CYS A 36 -20.67 -0.04 -11.30
C CYS A 36 -19.75 1.07 -10.81
N LEU A 37 -18.99 0.78 -9.75
CA LEU A 37 -18.14 1.78 -9.13
C LEU A 37 -16.98 2.21 -10.05
N ARG A 38 -16.45 1.32 -10.89
CA ARG A 38 -15.39 1.67 -11.86
C ARG A 38 -15.91 2.66 -12.89
N CYS A 39 -17.07 2.40 -13.49
CA CYS A 39 -17.71 3.33 -14.42
C CYS A 39 -18.01 4.67 -13.75
N LYS A 40 -18.51 4.64 -12.51
CA LYS A 40 -18.79 5.86 -11.75
C LYS A 40 -17.54 6.72 -11.54
N MET A 41 -16.36 6.12 -11.30
CA MET A 41 -15.09 6.86 -11.17
C MET A 41 -14.63 7.52 -12.48
N HIS A 42 -15.18 7.09 -13.61
CA HIS A 42 -14.94 7.65 -14.94
C HIS A 42 -16.13 8.47 -15.46
N GLY A 43 -17.11 8.81 -14.61
CA GLY A 43 -18.27 9.63 -14.99
C GLY A 43 -19.40 8.90 -15.70
N LEU A 44 -19.35 7.57 -15.79
CA LEU A 44 -20.41 6.75 -16.37
C LEU A 44 -21.27 6.09 -15.29
N GLU A 45 -22.59 6.27 -15.34
CA GLU A 45 -23.53 5.61 -14.44
C GLU A 45 -24.16 4.39 -15.10
N ILE A 46 -23.57 3.23 -14.85
CA ILE A 46 -24.05 1.94 -15.40
C ILE A 46 -24.44 1.04 -14.26
N GLN A 47 -25.62 0.41 -14.32
CA GLN A 47 -26.05 -0.57 -13.32
C GLN A 47 -25.08 -1.76 -13.27
N LEU A 48 -24.75 -2.25 -12.06
CA LEU A 48 -23.76 -3.31 -11.89
C LEU A 48 -24.28 -4.69 -12.34
N LYS A 49 -25.60 -4.89 -12.37
CA LYS A 49 -26.23 -6.17 -12.76
C LYS A 49 -25.83 -6.53 -14.19
N GLY A 50 -25.13 -7.66 -14.37
CA GLY A 50 -24.65 -8.11 -15.69
C GLY A 50 -23.42 -7.38 -16.24
N HIS A 51 -23.05 -6.22 -15.69
CA HIS A 51 -22.02 -5.34 -16.25
C HIS A 51 -20.57 -5.74 -15.92
N LYS A 52 -20.32 -6.47 -14.82
CA LYS A 52 -18.95 -6.74 -14.32
C LYS A 52 -17.99 -7.30 -15.38
N ARG A 53 -18.45 -8.20 -16.26
CA ARG A 53 -17.62 -8.85 -17.30
C ARG A 53 -17.37 -7.97 -18.52
N TYR A 54 -18.29 -7.05 -18.81
CA TYR A 54 -18.26 -6.18 -19.99
C TYR A 54 -17.87 -4.74 -19.64
N CYS A 55 -17.38 -4.52 -18.42
CA CYS A 55 -16.97 -3.20 -17.97
C CYS A 55 -15.75 -2.74 -18.77
N GLN A 56 -15.88 -1.64 -19.51
CA GLN A 56 -14.79 -1.02 -20.26
C GLN A 56 -13.57 -0.71 -19.38
N TYR A 57 -13.79 -0.43 -18.10
CA TYR A 57 -12.75 -0.09 -17.13
C TYR A 57 -12.32 -1.25 -16.23
N ILE A 58 -12.64 -2.51 -16.56
CA ILE A 58 -12.36 -3.69 -15.73
C ILE A 58 -10.88 -3.81 -15.35
N MET A 59 -9.98 -3.45 -16.26
CA MET A 59 -8.52 -3.44 -16.06
C MET A 59 -7.93 -2.05 -15.82
N CYS A 60 -8.75 -1.01 -15.61
CA CYS A 60 -8.24 0.34 -15.36
C CYS A 60 -7.41 0.39 -14.06
N LYS A 61 -6.24 1.04 -14.14
CA LYS A 61 -5.28 1.28 -13.04
C LYS A 61 -5.02 2.77 -12.78
N CYS A 62 -5.96 3.66 -13.14
CA CYS A 62 -5.82 5.07 -12.80
C CYS A 62 -5.91 5.29 -11.28
N ASN A 63 -5.33 6.39 -10.78
CA ASN A 63 -5.31 6.72 -9.35
C ASN A 63 -6.69 6.66 -8.68
N LYS A 64 -7.74 7.17 -9.34
CA LYS A 64 -9.13 7.13 -8.84
C LYS A 64 -9.62 5.70 -8.63
N CYS A 65 -9.33 4.82 -9.59
CA CYS A 65 -9.71 3.40 -9.52
C CYS A 65 -8.90 2.64 -8.46
N GLU A 66 -7.59 2.86 -8.36
CA GLU A 66 -6.77 2.24 -7.33
C GLU A 66 -7.18 2.65 -5.92
N GLU A 67 -7.42 3.93 -5.69
CA GLU A 67 -7.86 4.45 -4.39
C GLU A 67 -9.22 3.85 -3.99
N THR A 68 -10.13 3.76 -4.96
CA THR A 68 -11.44 3.15 -4.76
C THR A 68 -11.35 1.67 -4.39
N LEU A 69 -10.45 0.91 -5.05
CA LEU A 69 -10.19 -0.50 -4.70
C LEU A 69 -9.58 -0.63 -3.30
N LYS A 70 -8.68 0.28 -2.90
CA LYS A 70 -8.14 0.31 -1.53
C LYS A 70 -9.26 0.52 -0.50
N ARG A 71 -10.15 1.48 -0.74
CA ARG A 71 -11.32 1.73 0.13
C ARG A 71 -12.25 0.52 0.20
N GLN A 72 -12.51 -0.17 -0.93
CA GLN A 72 -13.31 -1.40 -0.94
C GLN A 72 -12.69 -2.51 -0.08
N ARG A 73 -11.36 -2.71 -0.16
CA ARG A 73 -10.66 -3.70 0.68
C ARG A 73 -10.82 -3.39 2.18
N ILE A 74 -10.63 -2.13 2.57
CA ILE A 74 -10.80 -1.69 3.96
C ILE A 74 -12.24 -1.91 4.43
N MET A 75 -13.22 -1.55 3.60
CA MET A 75 -14.64 -1.75 3.93
C MET A 75 -14.98 -3.24 4.07
N ALA A 76 -14.46 -4.09 3.18
CA ALA A 76 -14.65 -5.53 3.26
C ALA A 76 -14.07 -6.11 4.55
N GLN A 77 -12.88 -5.68 4.95
CA GLN A 77 -12.27 -6.07 6.24
C GLN A 77 -13.13 -5.62 7.43
N LYS A 78 -13.58 -4.37 7.46
CA LYS A 78 -14.44 -3.85 8.53
C LYS A 78 -15.78 -4.57 8.63
N ILE A 79 -16.39 -4.89 7.48
CA ILE A 79 -17.64 -5.67 7.45
C ILE A 79 -17.41 -7.08 7.96
N ALA A 80 -16.33 -7.74 7.54
CA ALA A 80 -15.98 -9.08 8.00
C ALA A 80 -15.76 -9.10 9.52
N GLN A 81 -15.03 -8.12 10.04
CA GLN A 81 -14.81 -7.96 11.48
C GLN A 81 -16.12 -7.79 12.24
N ARG A 82 -16.98 -6.85 11.81
CA ARG A 82 -18.28 -6.63 12.46
C ARG A 82 -19.14 -7.90 12.47
N ARG A 83 -19.18 -8.64 11.36
CA ARG A 83 -19.94 -9.90 11.27
C ARG A 83 -19.38 -10.96 12.21
N ALA A 84 -18.06 -11.05 12.35
CA ALA A 84 -17.44 -11.96 13.32
C ALA A 84 -17.83 -11.57 14.76
N GLU A 85 -17.74 -10.29 15.11
CA GLU A 85 -18.13 -9.78 16.44
C GLU A 85 -19.62 -10.03 16.74
N GLU A 86 -20.51 -9.89 15.76
CA GLU A 86 -21.94 -10.19 15.90
C GLU A 86 -22.18 -11.69 16.15
N LEU A 87 -21.45 -12.57 15.47
CA LEU A 87 -21.53 -14.03 15.67
C LEU A 87 -20.98 -14.43 17.05
N ASP A 88 -19.82 -13.90 17.44
CA ASP A 88 -19.19 -14.19 18.74
C ASP A 88 -20.11 -13.76 19.90
N LYS A 89 -20.73 -12.57 19.78
CA LYS A 89 -21.73 -12.07 20.73
C LYS A 89 -22.95 -12.99 20.80
N ALA A 90 -23.46 -13.47 19.66
CA ALA A 90 -24.59 -14.39 19.62
C ALA A 90 -24.26 -15.77 20.24
N GLN A 91 -23.00 -16.19 20.19
CA GLN A 91 -22.52 -17.45 20.76
C GLN A 91 -22.04 -17.33 22.22
N GLY A 92 -22.06 -16.14 22.82
CA GLY A 92 -21.60 -15.90 24.19
C GLY A 92 -20.08 -16.06 24.37
N VAL A 93 -19.31 -16.00 23.28
CA VAL A 93 -17.85 -16.07 23.32
C VAL A 93 -17.33 -14.71 23.80
N PRO A 94 -16.47 -14.65 24.84
CA PRO A 94 -15.88 -13.38 25.27
C PRO A 94 -15.09 -12.78 24.11
N LEU A 95 -15.43 -11.53 23.76
CA LEU A 95 -14.72 -10.75 22.74
C LEU A 95 -13.24 -10.71 23.13
N LYS A 96 -12.41 -11.48 22.42
CA LYS A 96 -10.97 -11.30 22.51
C LYS A 96 -10.66 -10.04 21.73
N ASP A 97 -9.96 -9.10 22.34
CA ASP A 97 -9.46 -7.89 21.68
C ASP A 97 -8.44 -8.26 20.59
N PHE A 98 -8.93 -8.75 19.45
CA PHE A 98 -8.14 -8.85 18.24
C PHE A 98 -8.01 -7.46 17.66
N LYS A 99 -7.02 -6.70 18.15
CA LYS A 99 -6.55 -5.50 17.48
C LYS A 99 -5.97 -5.95 16.14
N PRO A 100 -6.63 -5.71 14.99
CA PRO A 100 -6.03 -6.07 13.71
C PRO A 100 -4.70 -5.33 13.62
N LYS A 101 -3.60 -6.07 13.46
CA LYS A 101 -2.28 -5.47 13.16
C LYS A 101 -2.32 -4.94 11.73
N THR A 102 -3.12 -3.91 11.48
CA THR A 102 -2.84 -2.99 10.39
C THR A 102 -1.66 -2.15 10.86
N LYS A 103 -0.44 -2.68 10.76
CA LYS A 103 0.75 -1.84 10.82
C LYS A 103 0.60 -0.87 9.65
N PRO A 104 0.42 0.45 9.88
CA PRO A 104 0.34 1.39 8.79
C PRO A 104 1.63 1.29 7.98
N ASN A 105 1.59 1.66 6.69
CA ASN A 105 2.77 1.75 5.84
C ASN A 105 3.96 2.48 6.50
N THR A 106 3.72 3.30 7.53
CA THR A 106 4.74 3.98 8.33
C THR A 106 5.83 3.03 8.85
N GLU A 107 5.52 1.85 9.39
CA GLU A 107 6.58 1.01 10.01
C GLU A 107 7.57 0.44 8.98
N ILE A 108 7.11 0.19 7.75
CA ILE A 108 7.98 -0.27 6.65
C ILE A 108 8.78 0.92 6.09
N GLU A 109 8.16 2.09 5.96
CA GLU A 109 8.84 3.30 5.50
C GLU A 109 9.87 3.80 6.52
N ASP A 110 9.56 3.75 7.82
CA ASP A 110 10.48 4.09 8.91
C ASP A 110 11.68 3.13 8.91
N LEU A 111 11.44 1.83 8.69
CA LEU A 111 12.51 0.84 8.60
C LEU A 111 13.44 1.08 7.40
N LYS A 112 12.88 1.40 6.22
CA LYS A 112 13.67 1.75 5.04
C LYS A 112 14.54 2.98 5.29
N LYS A 113 13.94 4.05 5.81
CA LYS A 113 14.65 5.29 6.12
C LYS A 113 15.79 5.05 7.12
N ASN A 114 15.54 4.26 8.16
CA ASN A 114 16.56 3.94 9.15
C ASN A 114 17.72 3.11 8.56
N ALA A 115 17.42 2.16 7.66
CA ALA A 115 18.44 1.39 6.98
C ALA A 115 19.30 2.26 6.04
N GLU A 116 18.69 3.21 5.32
CA GLU A 116 19.41 4.16 4.46
C GLU A 116 20.29 5.11 5.26
N ASN A 117 19.81 5.64 6.38
CA ASN A 117 20.62 6.49 7.26
C ASN A 117 21.87 5.75 7.78
N LEU A 118 21.74 4.48 8.18
CA LEU A 118 22.90 3.68 8.62
C LEU A 118 23.88 3.42 7.47
N ARG A 119 23.39 3.11 6.27
CA ARG A 119 24.25 2.98 5.08
C ARG A 119 25.08 4.25 4.87
N GLU A 120 24.44 5.42 4.93
CA GLU A 120 25.12 6.71 4.73
C GLU A 120 26.11 7.03 5.85
N THR A 121 25.75 6.74 7.10
CA THR A 121 26.61 6.97 8.28
C THR A 121 27.94 6.22 8.17
N PHE A 122 27.89 4.97 7.71
CA PHE A 122 29.08 4.12 7.55
C PHE A 122 29.65 4.11 6.12
N ASN A 123 29.10 4.95 5.23
CA ASN A 123 29.48 5.06 3.83
C ASN A 123 29.49 3.72 3.07
N PHE A 124 28.52 2.85 3.37
CA PHE A 124 28.40 1.53 2.75
C PHE A 124 27.71 1.58 1.38
N THR A 125 27.98 0.60 0.54
CA THR A 125 27.32 0.44 -0.76
C THR A 125 25.90 -0.10 -0.61
N TYR A 126 25.06 0.07 -1.63
CA TYR A 126 23.68 -0.43 -1.65
C TYR A 126 23.57 -1.96 -1.53
N GLU A 127 24.64 -2.70 -1.83
CA GLU A 127 24.68 -4.16 -1.68
C GLU A 127 24.64 -4.60 -0.22
N THR A 128 25.00 -3.71 0.70
CA THR A 128 24.98 -3.99 2.14
C THR A 128 23.60 -3.82 2.79
N LEU A 129 22.64 -3.19 2.09
CA LEU A 129 21.30 -2.91 2.62
C LEU A 129 20.62 -4.15 3.23
N PRO A 130 20.62 -5.33 2.57
CA PRO A 130 20.01 -6.54 3.13
C PRO A 130 20.59 -6.94 4.50
N PHE A 131 21.90 -6.75 4.72
CA PHE A 131 22.55 -7.02 6.00
C PHE A 131 22.13 -5.99 7.06
N ILE A 132 22.09 -4.70 6.70
CA ILE A 132 21.61 -3.64 7.60
C ILE A 132 20.15 -3.92 8.03
N PHE A 133 19.28 -4.30 7.09
CA PHE A 133 17.90 -4.71 7.40
C PHE A 133 17.84 -5.90 8.35
N ALA A 134 18.70 -6.90 8.16
CA ALA A 134 18.77 -8.08 9.02
C ALA A 134 19.17 -7.70 10.46
N ILE A 135 20.17 -6.82 10.63
CA ILE A 135 20.63 -6.34 11.93
C ILE A 135 19.52 -5.56 12.64
N ILE A 136 18.87 -4.60 11.95
CA ILE A 136 17.78 -3.82 12.54
C ILE A 136 16.64 -4.74 12.99
N ARG A 137 16.31 -5.76 12.18
CA ARG A 137 15.24 -6.71 12.50
C ARG A 137 15.61 -7.63 13.66
N ALA A 138 16.85 -8.10 13.74
CA ALA A 138 17.36 -8.88 14.87
C ALA A 138 17.24 -8.10 16.19
N ASN A 139 17.47 -6.79 16.13
CA ASN A 139 17.30 -5.86 17.25
C ASN A 139 15.87 -5.34 17.44
N LYS A 140 14.86 -5.98 16.82
CA LYS A 140 13.43 -5.62 16.93
C LYS A 140 13.14 -4.15 16.56
N GLY A 141 13.93 -3.54 15.69
CA GLY A 141 13.79 -2.14 15.28
C GLY A 141 14.51 -1.13 16.17
N ASP A 142 15.29 -1.57 17.17
CA ASP A 142 16.12 -0.68 17.99
C ASP A 142 17.36 -0.22 17.20
N ILE A 143 17.33 1.03 16.75
CA ILE A 143 18.37 1.62 15.91
C ILE A 143 19.66 1.86 16.67
N ALA A 144 19.59 2.25 17.95
CA ALA A 144 20.79 2.50 18.75
C ALA A 144 21.59 1.20 18.96
N LYS A 145 20.89 0.09 19.25
CA LYS A 145 21.54 -1.22 19.32
C LYS A 145 22.13 -1.66 17.98
N SER A 146 21.40 -1.42 16.89
CA SER A 146 21.85 -1.79 15.55
C SER A 146 23.09 -1.01 15.12
N LEU A 147 23.15 0.29 15.44
CA LEU A 147 24.32 1.13 15.21
C LEU A 147 25.53 0.64 16.00
N ALA A 148 25.36 0.30 17.28
CA ALA A 148 26.45 -0.21 18.11
C ALA A 148 27.06 -1.50 17.55
N VAL A 149 26.21 -2.44 17.09
CA VAL A 149 26.68 -3.69 16.46
C VAL A 149 27.45 -3.42 15.17
N ILE A 150 26.97 -2.49 14.34
CA ILE A 150 27.64 -2.14 13.08
C ILE A 150 28.99 -1.46 13.37
N GLN A 151 29.02 -0.54 14.34
CA GLN A 151 30.24 0.15 14.76
C GLN A 151 31.29 -0.83 15.27
N GLU A 152 30.91 -1.76 16.16
CA GLU A 152 31.80 -2.80 16.68
C GLU A 152 32.40 -3.64 15.54
N GLY A 153 31.56 -4.09 14.59
CA GLY A 153 32.03 -4.83 13.42
C GLY A 153 32.97 -4.02 12.53
N HIS A 154 32.68 -2.73 12.33
CA HIS A 154 33.52 -1.83 11.56
C HIS A 154 34.89 -1.64 12.22
N ASP A 155 34.92 -1.42 13.54
CA ASP A 155 36.15 -1.21 14.31
C ASP A 155 37.03 -2.46 14.29
N LEU A 156 36.44 -3.65 14.44
CA LEU A 156 37.16 -4.93 14.35
C LEU A 156 37.80 -5.16 12.97
N VAL A 157 37.09 -4.82 11.89
CA VAL A 157 37.62 -4.94 10.54
C VAL A 157 38.74 -3.92 10.31
N TYR A 158 38.56 -2.71 10.83
CA TYR A 158 39.55 -1.64 10.73
C TYR A 158 40.85 -1.99 11.48
N GLU A 159 40.76 -2.45 12.73
CA GLU A 159 41.90 -2.92 13.52
C GLU A 159 42.64 -4.05 12.79
N LYS A 160 41.90 -5.06 12.32
CA LYS A 160 42.48 -6.18 11.56
C LYS A 160 43.13 -5.75 10.26
N SER A 161 42.67 -4.67 9.63
CA SER A 161 43.32 -4.11 8.44
C SER A 161 44.66 -3.45 8.73
N GLN A 162 44.84 -2.88 9.93
CA GLN A 162 46.11 -2.30 10.38
C GLN A 162 47.14 -3.39 10.67
N ASP A 163 46.69 -4.47 11.33
CA ASP A 163 47.53 -5.63 11.67
C ASP A 163 48.00 -6.41 10.43
N ASN A 164 47.27 -6.31 9.33
CA ASN A 164 47.53 -7.04 8.08
C ASN A 164 48.16 -6.15 6.99
N THR A 165 48.87 -5.10 7.41
CA THR A 165 49.77 -4.34 6.52
C THR A 165 50.91 -5.25 6.06
N PHE A 166 50.73 -5.81 4.86
CA PHE A 166 51.74 -6.51 4.08
C PHE A 166 52.94 -5.57 3.84
N VAL A 167 53.97 -5.70 4.69
CA VAL A 167 55.34 -5.35 4.35
C VAL A 167 55.79 -6.32 3.27
N ASP A 168 55.74 -5.90 2.01
CA ASP A 168 56.55 -6.46 0.92
C ASP A 168 56.34 -5.61 -0.35
N PHE A 169 57.08 -4.50 -0.42
CA PHE A 169 57.50 -3.92 -1.68
C PHE A 169 58.91 -3.35 -1.49
N ASP A 170 59.83 -4.22 -1.05
CA ASP A 170 61.26 -4.00 -1.27
C ASP A 170 61.52 -4.12 -2.77
N PHE A 171 61.44 -2.99 -3.47
CA PHE A 171 61.96 -2.85 -4.81
C PHE A 171 63.48 -2.71 -4.72
N GLU A 172 64.16 -3.79 -4.31
CA GLU A 172 65.55 -3.99 -4.70
C GLU A 172 65.56 -4.53 -6.13
N ILE A 173 65.69 -3.62 -7.10
CA ILE A 173 66.29 -3.96 -8.39
C ILE A 173 67.75 -3.51 -8.35
N PHE A 174 68.63 -4.45 -7.96
CA PHE A 174 69.93 -4.66 -8.61
C PHE A 174 69.65 -5.37 -9.95
N ASP A 175 70.27 -5.10 -11.10
CA ASP A 175 71.46 -4.34 -11.53
C ASP A 175 71.11 -3.42 -12.72
#